data_AF-A0A1A9N888-F1
#
_entry.id   AF-A0A1A9N888-F1
#
_cell.length_a   1.000
_cell.length_b   1.000
_cell.length_c   1.000
_cell.angle_alpha   90.00
_cell.angle_beta   90.00
_cell.angle_gamma   90.00
#
_symmetry.space_group_name_H-M   'P 1'
#
loop_
_entity.id
_entity.type
_entity.pdbx_description
1 polymer ?
#
loop_
_entity_poly.entity_id
_entity_poly.type
_entity_poly.pdbx_seq_one_letter_code
_entity_poly.pdbx_strand_id
1 'polypeptide(L)'
;MNTATYTDIRNIADFPTFHDAELYGIDHDIEGRSLELRFRRVGGELEALKFSGVIAQRMVDFAGQNVASRLLISHRYAFTLLEVRGWIQWINSRDDSKAAVIGEEKGQEYVRDFAAGRRFLFVLEPSCGAELAVLCESVALRQ
;
A
#
# COMPACT_ATOMS: atom_id res chain seq x y z
N MET A 1 14.43 -22.60 -6.89
CA MET A 1 13.95 -21.22 -6.69
C MET A 1 12.66 -21.10 -7.46
N ASN A 2 11.51 -21.04 -6.78
CA ASN A 2 10.23 -20.86 -7.45
C ASN A 2 10.19 -19.41 -7.97
N THR A 3 10.36 -19.21 -9.28
CA THR A 3 10.21 -17.89 -9.91
C THR A 3 8.73 -17.56 -9.94
N ALA A 4 8.18 -17.22 -8.78
CA ALA A 4 6.81 -16.79 -8.71
C ALA A 4 6.66 -15.51 -9.55
N THR A 5 5.67 -15.51 -10.42
CA THR A 5 5.49 -14.44 -11.41
C THR A 5 4.70 -13.32 -10.75
N TYR A 6 5.28 -12.11 -10.73
CA TYR A 6 4.58 -10.90 -10.31
C TYR A 6 3.97 -10.24 -11.53
N THR A 7 2.69 -9.92 -11.44
CA THR A 7 1.96 -9.19 -12.48
C THR A 7 1.72 -7.78 -11.99
N ASP A 8 2.11 -6.78 -12.77
CA ASP A 8 1.80 -5.38 -12.49
C ASP A 8 0.29 -5.21 -12.32
N ILE A 9 -0.14 -4.56 -11.24
CA ILE A 9 -1.56 -4.46 -10.91
C ILE A 9 -2.38 -3.73 -11.97
N ARG A 10 -1.76 -2.93 -12.85
CA ARG A 10 -2.42 -2.26 -13.97
C ARG A 10 -2.88 -3.24 -15.05
N ASN A 11 -2.24 -4.40 -15.13
CA ASN A 11 -2.50 -5.43 -16.15
C ASN A 11 -3.47 -6.52 -15.65
N ILE A 12 -3.98 -6.39 -14.43
CA ILE A 12 -4.92 -7.34 -13.84
C ILE A 12 -6.32 -6.77 -14.02
N ALA A 13 -7.19 -7.40 -14.80
CA ALA A 13 -8.57 -6.92 -14.93
C ALA A 13 -9.32 -7.11 -13.60
N ASP A 14 -9.31 -8.34 -13.10
CA ASP A 14 -10.03 -8.78 -11.91
C ASP A 14 -9.08 -8.85 -10.70
N PHE A 15 -8.79 -7.69 -10.11
CA PHE A 15 -7.97 -7.65 -8.91
C PHE A 15 -8.71 -8.28 -7.73
N PRO A 16 -8.10 -9.25 -7.02
CA PRO A 16 -8.79 -9.97 -5.96
C PRO A 16 -9.14 -9.05 -4.80
N THR A 17 -10.26 -9.37 -4.13
CA THR A 17 -10.60 -8.73 -2.86
C THR A 17 -9.71 -9.27 -1.74
N PHE A 18 -9.27 -8.37 -0.88
CA PHE A 18 -8.52 -8.68 0.34
C PHE A 18 -9.33 -8.39 1.61
N HIS A 19 -10.66 -8.23 1.49
CA HIS A 19 -11.53 -8.17 2.66
C HIS A 19 -11.39 -9.47 3.46
N ASP A 20 -11.20 -9.35 4.77
CA ASP A 20 -10.90 -10.44 5.70
C ASP A 20 -9.60 -11.21 5.40
N ALA A 21 -8.73 -10.69 4.54
CA ALA A 21 -7.41 -11.27 4.32
C ALA A 21 -6.48 -10.94 5.49
N GLU A 22 -5.74 -11.95 5.95
CA GLU A 22 -4.76 -11.82 7.02
C GLU A 22 -3.40 -11.43 6.44
N LEU A 23 -2.87 -10.27 6.83
CA LEU A 23 -1.48 -9.90 6.61
C LEU A 23 -0.60 -10.70 7.58
N TYR A 24 0.10 -11.71 7.07
CA TYR A 24 0.91 -12.62 7.90
C TYR A 24 2.41 -12.43 7.73
N GLY A 25 2.85 -11.66 6.72
CA GLY A 25 4.26 -11.50 6.43
C GLY A 25 4.59 -10.18 5.79
N ILE A 26 5.73 -9.64 6.19
CA ILE A 26 6.32 -8.42 5.65
C ILE A 26 7.77 -8.74 5.29
N ASP A 27 8.24 -8.23 4.18
CA ASP A 27 9.67 -8.21 3.83
C ASP A 27 10.03 -6.81 3.35
N HIS A 28 11.03 -6.20 3.97
CA HIS A 28 11.41 -4.81 3.73
C HIS A 28 12.89 -4.72 3.37
N ASP A 29 13.15 -4.31 2.13
CA ASP A 29 14.48 -4.14 1.58
C ASP A 29 14.72 -2.65 1.31
N ILE A 30 15.50 -2.04 2.20
CA ILE A 30 15.81 -0.60 2.16
C ILE A 30 16.71 -0.28 0.96
N GLU A 31 17.70 -1.13 0.67
CA GLU A 31 18.68 -0.89 -0.40
C GLU A 31 18.01 -1.00 -1.78
N GLY A 32 17.19 -2.03 -1.99
CA GLY A 32 16.40 -2.20 -3.20
C GLY A 32 15.16 -1.31 -3.28
N ARG A 33 14.88 -0.48 -2.25
CA ARG A 33 13.67 0.33 -2.11
C ARG A 33 12.41 -0.50 -2.39
N SER A 34 12.29 -1.66 -1.76
CA SER A 34 11.18 -2.57 -1.97
C SER A 34 10.53 -3.04 -0.67
N LEU A 35 9.23 -3.30 -0.75
CA LEU A 35 8.42 -3.86 0.32
C LEU A 35 7.59 -4.98 -0.28
N GLU A 36 7.49 -6.11 0.40
CA GLU A 36 6.54 -7.17 0.09
C GLU A 36 5.61 -7.39 1.29
N LEU A 37 4.31 -7.42 1.01
CA LEU A 37 3.27 -7.78 1.95
C LEU A 37 2.66 -9.11 1.53
N ARG A 38 2.56 -10.05 2.45
CA ARG A 38 2.05 -11.40 2.21
C ARG A 38 0.73 -11.59 2.94
N PHE A 39 -0.29 -11.98 2.18
CA PHE A 39 -1.65 -12.12 2.64
C PHE A 39 -2.15 -13.56 2.50
N ARG A 40 -2.98 -13.98 3.46
CA ARG A 40 -3.80 -15.19 3.35
C ARG A 40 -5.25 -14.76 3.21
N ARG A 41 -5.87 -15.05 2.07
CA ARG A 41 -7.31 -14.77 1.84
C ARG A 41 -8.19 -15.79 2.57
N VAL A 42 -9.48 -15.49 2.70
CA VAL A 42 -10.48 -16.37 3.37
C VAL A 42 -10.54 -17.77 2.75
N GLY A 43 -10.29 -17.90 1.44
CA GLY A 43 -10.23 -19.19 0.74
C GLY A 43 -8.93 -19.97 0.95
N GLY A 44 -7.97 -19.42 1.70
CA GLY A 44 -6.66 -20.01 1.97
C GLY A 44 -5.59 -19.67 0.95
N GLU A 45 -5.91 -18.91 -0.10
CA GLU A 45 -4.94 -18.49 -1.11
C GLU A 45 -3.89 -17.57 -0.51
N LEU A 46 -2.63 -17.81 -0.88
CA LEU A 46 -1.48 -17.02 -0.43
C LEU A 46 -1.06 -16.08 -1.54
N GLU A 47 -1.33 -14.80 -1.35
CA GLU A 47 -0.99 -13.77 -2.32
C GLU A 47 0.06 -12.82 -1.73
N ALA A 48 0.82 -12.16 -2.60
CA ALA A 48 1.76 -11.14 -2.16
C ALA A 48 1.71 -9.89 -3.02
N LEU A 49 1.71 -8.73 -2.36
CA LEU A 49 1.84 -7.44 -3.02
C LEU A 49 3.28 -6.96 -2.85
N LYS A 50 3.97 -6.77 -3.98
CA LYS A 50 5.32 -6.20 -4.02
C LYS A 50 5.26 -4.76 -4.49
N PHE A 51 5.81 -3.88 -3.66
CA PHE A 51 6.00 -2.46 -3.90
C PHE A 51 7.45 -2.24 -4.29
N SER A 52 7.70 -1.55 -5.40
CA SER A 52 9.05 -1.21 -5.87
C SER A 52 9.21 0.30 -6.02
N GLY A 53 10.44 0.78 -5.82
CA GLY A 53 10.69 2.22 -5.74
C GLY A 53 9.93 2.84 -4.58
N VAL A 54 9.92 2.19 -3.41
CA VAL A 54 9.29 2.73 -2.19
C VAL A 54 9.93 4.10 -1.89
N ILE A 55 9.08 5.11 -1.78
CA ILE A 55 9.44 6.50 -1.47
C ILE A 55 9.26 6.73 0.02
N ALA A 56 8.13 6.28 0.56
CA ALA A 56 7.83 6.37 1.98
C ALA A 56 6.80 5.28 2.36
N GLN A 57 6.89 4.80 3.59
CA GLN A 57 5.91 3.87 4.15
C GLN A 57 5.77 4.10 5.65
N ARG A 58 4.60 3.77 6.19
CA ARG A 58 4.38 3.67 7.63
C ARG A 58 3.41 2.55 7.91
N MET A 59 3.75 1.71 8.87
CA MET A 59 2.88 0.68 9.44
C MET A 59 2.79 0.90 10.95
N VAL A 60 1.61 0.73 11.52
CA VAL A 60 1.38 0.69 12.96
C VAL A 60 0.55 -0.54 13.31
N ASP A 61 0.60 -0.95 14.58
CA ASP A 61 -0.28 -1.98 15.16
C ASP A 61 -0.24 -3.36 14.48
N PHE A 62 0.91 -3.74 13.90
CA PHE A 62 1.13 -5.13 13.48
C PHE A 62 1.15 -6.06 14.70
N ALA A 63 0.08 -6.85 14.85
CA ALA A 63 -0.21 -7.60 16.07
C ALA A 63 -0.42 -9.09 15.77
N GLY A 64 -0.90 -9.86 16.77
CA GLY A 64 -1.17 -11.29 16.62
C GLY A 64 -2.26 -11.64 15.59
N GLN A 65 -3.09 -10.66 15.21
CA GLN A 65 -4.04 -10.74 14.11
C GLN A 65 -3.99 -9.43 13.32
N ASN A 66 -3.90 -9.51 11.99
CA ASN A 66 -3.84 -8.35 11.09
C ASN A 66 -4.80 -8.56 9.92
N VAL A 67 -6.09 -8.34 10.16
CA VAL A 67 -7.13 -8.61 9.18
C VAL A 67 -7.46 -7.32 8.44
N ALA A 68 -7.32 -7.32 7.12
CA ALA A 68 -7.66 -6.18 6.29
C ALA A 68 -9.17 -6.02 6.16
N SER A 69 -9.65 -4.79 6.38
CA SER A 69 -11.01 -4.38 6.02
C SER A 69 -11.05 -4.03 4.54
N ARG A 70 -10.13 -3.16 4.09
CA ARG A 70 -10.02 -2.76 2.69
C ARG A 70 -8.60 -2.41 2.30
N LEU A 71 -8.30 -2.63 1.02
CA LEU A 71 -7.10 -2.11 0.36
C LEU A 71 -7.50 -1.02 -0.62
N LEU A 72 -6.97 0.19 -0.43
CA LEU A 72 -7.14 1.30 -1.36
C LEU A 72 -5.84 1.46 -2.16
N ILE A 73 -5.96 1.43 -3.48
CA ILE A 73 -4.80 1.55 -4.38
C ILE A 73 -5.12 2.63 -5.39
N SER A 74 -4.25 3.63 -5.54
CA SER A 74 -4.58 4.84 -6.31
C SER A 74 -4.91 4.62 -7.80
N HIS A 75 -4.53 3.48 -8.35
CA HIS A 75 -4.91 3.07 -9.71
C HIS A 75 -6.34 2.51 -9.80
N ARG A 76 -6.91 2.07 -8.68
CA ARG A 76 -8.24 1.45 -8.56
C ARG A 76 -9.21 2.27 -7.69
N TYR A 77 -8.67 3.22 -6.93
CA TYR A 77 -9.39 4.09 -6.02
C TYR A 77 -9.00 5.54 -6.29
N ALA A 78 -9.97 6.37 -6.62
CA ALA A 78 -9.77 7.79 -6.90
C ALA A 78 -9.68 8.57 -5.58
N PHE A 79 -8.49 8.62 -4.99
CA PHE A 79 -8.24 9.45 -3.81
C PHE A 79 -8.55 10.92 -4.09
N THR A 80 -9.27 11.55 -3.17
CA THR A 80 -9.45 13.00 -3.15
C THR A 80 -8.16 13.69 -2.73
N LEU A 81 -8.02 14.98 -3.07
CA LEU A 81 -6.89 15.80 -2.61
C LEU A 81 -6.74 15.78 -1.08
N LEU A 82 -7.86 15.82 -0.35
CA LEU A 82 -7.86 15.79 1.12
C LEU A 82 -7.27 14.48 1.65
N GLU A 83 -7.70 13.35 1.10
CA GLU A 83 -7.19 12.03 1.48
C GLU A 83 -5.71 11.87 1.15
N VAL A 84 -5.28 12.30 -0.05
CA VAL A 84 -3.86 12.27 -0.42
C VAL A 84 -3.03 13.08 0.58
N ARG A 85 -3.45 14.30 0.92
CA ARG A 85 -2.72 15.13 1.89
C ARG A 85 -2.67 14.47 3.26
N GLY A 86 -3.78 13.88 3.71
CA GLY A 86 -3.87 13.16 4.98
C GLY A 86 -2.92 11.96 5.04
N TRP A 87 -2.98 11.07 4.05
CA TRP A 87 -2.14 9.88 4.00
C TRP A 87 -0.66 10.20 3.84
N ILE A 88 -0.29 11.16 2.97
CA ILE A 88 1.11 11.56 2.84
C ILE A 88 1.64 12.20 4.13
N GLN A 89 0.83 13.00 4.82
CA GLN A 89 1.23 13.52 6.12
C GLN A 89 1.38 12.40 7.16
N TRP A 90 0.43 11.46 7.20
CA TRP A 90 0.44 10.36 8.15
C TRP A 90 1.66 9.44 7.96
N ILE A 91 2.00 9.09 6.72
CA ILE A 91 3.19 8.30 6.36
C ILE A 91 4.47 8.97 6.87
N ASN A 92 4.56 10.29 6.76
CA ASN A 92 5.75 11.05 7.16
C ASN A 92 5.79 11.39 8.65
N SER A 93 4.71 11.15 9.38
CA SER A 93 4.64 11.40 10.83
C SER A 93 5.31 10.26 11.62
N ARG A 94 5.56 10.51 12.90
CA ARG A 94 5.98 9.54 13.90
C ARG A 94 4.97 9.51 15.04
N ASP A 95 5.13 8.61 15.99
CA ASP A 95 4.18 8.45 17.08
C ASP A 95 4.16 9.67 18.02
N ASP A 96 5.29 10.34 18.16
CA ASP A 96 5.47 11.53 19.01
C ASP A 96 5.38 12.87 18.25
N SER A 97 5.31 12.83 16.91
CA SER A 97 5.43 14.04 16.08
C SER A 97 4.65 13.95 14.78
N LYS A 98 3.84 14.98 14.53
CA LYS A 98 3.11 15.13 13.26
C LYS A 98 4.01 15.83 12.24
N ALA A 99 4.16 15.21 11.07
CA ALA A 99 4.78 15.86 9.93
C ALA A 99 3.97 17.09 9.49
N ALA A 100 4.63 18.03 8.81
CA ALA A 100 3.95 19.15 8.20
C ALA A 100 2.95 18.65 7.15
N VAL A 101 1.76 19.26 7.10
CA VAL A 101 0.80 19.02 6.04
C VAL A 101 1.43 19.48 4.72
N ILE A 102 1.42 18.62 3.70
CA ILE A 102 1.88 19.05 2.38
C ILE A 102 0.95 20.16 1.84
N GLY A 103 1.54 21.12 1.12
CA GLY A 103 0.79 22.19 0.46
C GLY A 103 -0.16 21.65 -0.61
N GLU A 104 -1.15 22.46 -0.98
CA GLU A 104 -2.16 22.09 -1.98
C GLU A 104 -1.54 21.72 -3.33
N GLU A 105 -0.59 22.52 -3.81
CA GLU A 105 0.12 22.29 -5.07
C GLU A 105 0.78 20.90 -5.10
N LYS A 106 1.47 20.53 -4.02
CA LYS A 106 2.13 19.23 -3.89
C LYS A 106 1.12 18.08 -3.81
N GLY A 107 0.01 18.29 -3.11
CA GLY A 107 -1.10 17.32 -3.09
C GLY A 107 -1.68 17.10 -4.50
N GLN A 108 -1.89 18.16 -5.27
CA GLN A 108 -2.36 18.08 -6.65
C GLN A 108 -1.34 17.41 -7.58
N GLU A 109 -0.04 17.60 -7.36
CA GLU A 109 1.01 16.83 -8.06
C GLU A 109 0.84 15.33 -7.84
N TYR A 110 0.68 14.89 -6.60
CA TYR A 110 0.47 13.47 -6.29
C TYR A 110 -0.81 12.92 -6.94
N VAL A 111 -1.93 13.65 -6.88
CA VAL A 111 -3.19 13.24 -7.53
C VAL A 111 -2.97 13.03 -9.04
N ARG A 112 -2.25 13.94 -9.70
CA ARG A 112 -1.92 13.81 -11.13
C ARG A 112 -0.97 12.63 -11.40
N ASP A 113 0.01 12.40 -10.54
CA ASP A 113 0.93 11.27 -10.67
C ASP A 113 0.23 9.93 -10.51
N PHE A 114 -0.73 9.84 -9.58
CA PHE A 114 -1.54 8.65 -9.34
C PHE A 114 -2.44 8.35 -10.53
N ALA A 115 -3.13 9.36 -11.04
CA ALA A 115 -3.97 9.22 -12.24
C ALA A 115 -3.15 8.80 -13.47
N ALA A 116 -1.92 9.28 -13.59
CA ALA A 116 -1.00 8.91 -14.67
C ALA A 116 -0.24 7.60 -14.43
N GLY A 117 -0.41 6.95 -13.28
CA GLY A 117 0.31 5.72 -12.91
C GLY A 117 1.84 5.89 -12.79
N ARG A 118 2.32 7.12 -12.52
CA ARG A 118 3.74 7.43 -12.26
C ARG A 118 4.15 7.14 -10.82
N ARG A 119 3.18 7.18 -9.91
CA ARG A 119 3.31 6.85 -8.49
C ARG A 119 2.06 6.11 -8.04
N PHE A 120 2.18 5.37 -6.96
CA PHE A 120 1.08 4.65 -6.34
C PHE A 120 1.03 4.99 -4.86
N LEU A 121 -0.18 5.31 -4.39
CA LEU A 121 -0.52 5.28 -2.97
C LEU A 121 -1.31 4.00 -2.71
N PHE A 122 -0.80 3.20 -1.79
CA PHE A 122 -1.46 2.03 -1.25
C PHE A 122 -1.80 2.29 0.22
N VAL A 123 -3.02 1.94 0.63
CA VAL A 123 -3.49 2.01 2.01
C VAL A 123 -4.14 0.69 2.34
N LEU A 124 -3.72 0.07 3.44
CA LEU A 124 -4.41 -1.03 4.09
C LEU A 124 -5.10 -0.46 5.32
N GLU A 125 -6.42 -0.51 5.30
CA GLU A 125 -7.22 -0.19 6.47
C GLU A 125 -7.59 -1.47 7.22
N PRO A 126 -7.29 -1.53 8.52
CA PRO A 126 -7.54 -2.73 9.30
C PRO A 126 -9.02 -2.89 9.62
N SER A 127 -9.46 -4.15 9.66
CA SER A 127 -10.56 -4.57 10.53
C SER A 127 -10.01 -4.80 11.95
N CYS A 128 -8.82 -5.41 12.05
CA CYS A 128 -8.02 -5.45 13.27
C CYS A 128 -6.51 -5.50 12.95
N GLY A 129 -5.69 -5.02 13.87
CA GLY A 129 -4.23 -5.03 13.75
C GLY A 129 -3.70 -3.97 12.78
N ALA A 130 -2.82 -4.38 11.88
CA ALA A 130 -1.98 -3.48 11.11
C ALA A 130 -2.75 -2.42 10.30
N GLU A 131 -2.41 -1.15 10.49
CA GLU A 131 -2.74 -0.06 9.56
C GLU A 131 -1.47 0.32 8.80
N LEU A 132 -1.55 0.42 7.47
CA LEU A 132 -0.39 0.67 6.62
C LEU A 132 -0.72 1.63 5.49
N ALA A 133 0.23 2.50 5.17
CA ALA A 133 0.24 3.20 3.89
C ALA A 133 1.64 3.21 3.27
N VAL A 134 1.69 3.07 1.94
CA VAL A 134 2.92 2.99 1.13
C VAL A 134 2.80 3.91 -0.06
N LEU A 135 3.76 4.80 -0.22
CA LEU A 135 3.99 5.60 -1.42
C LEU A 135 5.15 4.98 -2.20
N CYS A 136 4.91 4.59 -3.45
CA CYS A 136 5.91 3.89 -4.29
C CYS A 136 5.75 4.20 -5.78
N GLU A 137 6.63 3.65 -6.61
CA GLU A 137 6.64 3.85 -8.06
C GLU A 137 5.82 2.78 -8.79
N SER A 138 5.76 1.55 -8.27
CA SER A 138 4.95 0.46 -8.86
C SER A 138 4.50 -0.58 -7.83
N VAL A 139 3.38 -1.24 -8.13
CA VAL A 139 2.84 -2.36 -7.35
C VAL A 139 2.61 -3.56 -8.25
N ALA A 140 2.98 -4.75 -7.80
CA ALA A 140 2.74 -5.99 -8.51
C ALA A 140 2.17 -7.07 -7.57
N LEU A 141 1.27 -7.90 -8.09
CA LEU A 141 0.64 -8.99 -7.37
C LEU A 141 1.29 -10.33 -7.78
N ARG A 142 1.66 -11.13 -6.79
CA ARG A 142 1.93 -12.56 -6.93
C ARG A 142 0.70 -13.33 -6.46
N GLN A 143 0.25 -14.25 -7.31
CA GLN A 143 -0.80 -15.22 -7.01
C GLN A 143 -0.22 -16.63 -6.93
#